data_AF-A0A1B6G518-F1
#
_entry.id   AF-A0A1B6G518-F1
#
_cell.length_a   1.000
_cell.length_b   1.000
_cell.length_c   1.000
_cell.angle_alpha   90.00
_cell.angle_beta   90.00
_cell.angle_gamma   90.00
#
_symmetry.space_group_name_H-M   'P 1'
#
loop_
_entity.id
_entity.type
_entity.pdbx_description
1 polymer ?
#
loop_
_entity_poly.entity_id
_entity_poly.type
_entity_poly.pdbx_seq_one_letter_code
_entity_poly.pdbx_strand_id
1 'polypeptide(L)'
;ARSLSFGDLVEKNIRSHNAWGLLPVQAIFSSLVPGQVLEGHIGAQINFPAWFGKNSRQTKMSRLLQELTVHSRLKISGNKEAMNLDYLVPLERSIVSPLVRDGTSGIPQALSVLSEYSLVREDLESLSELSSWPNTKTLFSEVESKVKAAFTRAYNKTSVPTPYASVPIKKGSKADFDNLDTVPEEEEDVPDMEEEEEDSLEVDSMIMVKKKTSTKKVDSAVPSTTKGNKNSKRGRKK
;
A
#
# COMPACT_ATOMS: atom_id res chain seq x y z
N ALA A 1 -33.08 8.76 -16.90
CA ALA A 1 -31.79 9.47 -16.73
C ALA A 1 -31.96 10.78 -15.96
N ARG A 2 -32.39 11.91 -16.58
CA ARG A 2 -32.43 13.24 -15.92
C ARG A 2 -33.09 13.31 -14.54
N SER A 3 -34.18 12.57 -14.32
CA SER A 3 -34.83 12.49 -13.00
C SER A 3 -33.88 11.99 -11.90
N LEU A 4 -33.06 10.97 -12.18
CA LEU A 4 -32.11 10.41 -11.22
C LEU A 4 -30.99 11.42 -10.89
N SER A 5 -30.51 12.20 -11.87
CA SER A 5 -29.53 13.27 -11.59
C SER A 5 -30.12 14.44 -10.80
N PHE A 6 -31.42 14.73 -10.93
CA PHE A 6 -32.07 15.69 -10.03
C PHE A 6 -32.26 15.10 -8.63
N GLY A 7 -32.55 13.80 -8.52
CA GLY A 7 -32.57 13.08 -7.25
C GLY A 7 -31.22 13.15 -6.51
N ASP A 8 -30.11 12.97 -7.22
CA ASP A 8 -28.74 13.08 -6.68
C ASP A 8 -28.42 14.51 -6.18
N LEU A 9 -28.83 15.55 -6.91
CA LEU A 9 -28.69 16.94 -6.45
C LEU A 9 -29.53 17.24 -5.20
N VAL A 10 -30.74 16.67 -5.08
CA VAL A 10 -31.58 16.80 -3.88
C VAL A 10 -30.96 16.01 -2.72
N GLU A 11 -30.48 14.79 -2.95
CA GLU A 11 -29.80 13.97 -1.95
C GLU A 11 -28.55 14.65 -1.40
N LYS A 12 -27.72 15.27 -2.26
CA LYS A 12 -26.56 16.06 -1.84
C LYS A 12 -26.97 17.18 -0.87
N ASN A 13 -28.04 17.91 -1.19
CA ASN A 13 -28.55 18.99 -0.32
C ASN A 13 -29.12 18.48 1.01
N ILE A 14 -29.81 17.33 1.00
CA ILE A 14 -30.30 16.67 2.23
C ILE A 14 -29.11 16.31 3.13
N ARG A 15 -28.09 15.64 2.57
CA ARG A 15 -26.91 15.18 3.33
C ARG A 15 -26.00 16.33 3.79
N SER A 16 -25.92 17.45 3.06
CA SER A 16 -25.06 18.59 3.44
C SER A 16 -25.71 19.56 4.44
N HIS A 17 -27.03 19.72 4.40
CA HIS A 17 -27.74 20.71 5.24
C HIS A 17 -28.72 20.07 6.25
N ASN A 18 -28.71 18.74 6.40
CA ASN A 18 -29.69 17.99 7.21
C ASN A 18 -31.16 18.32 6.85
N ALA A 19 -31.42 18.60 5.58
CA ALA A 19 -32.70 19.12 5.08
C ALA A 19 -33.74 18.00 4.86
N TRP A 20 -34.05 17.21 5.91
CA TRP A 20 -34.92 16.02 5.85
C TRP A 20 -36.35 16.29 5.34
N GLY A 21 -36.81 17.55 5.36
CA GLY A 21 -38.07 17.96 4.72
C GLY A 21 -38.11 17.76 3.20
N LEU A 22 -36.96 17.57 2.54
CA LEU A 22 -36.87 17.30 1.10
C LEU A 22 -37.00 15.81 0.72
N LEU A 23 -37.12 14.90 1.69
CA LEU A 23 -37.31 13.46 1.44
C LEU A 23 -38.48 13.13 0.46
N PRO A 24 -39.65 13.79 0.52
CA PRO A 24 -40.72 13.56 -0.45
C PRO A 24 -40.31 13.93 -1.89
N VAL A 25 -39.54 15.01 -2.05
CA VAL A 25 -39.02 15.47 -3.35
C VAL A 25 -37.97 14.50 -3.88
N GLN A 26 -37.08 13.99 -3.01
CA GLN A 26 -36.13 12.95 -3.37
C GLN A 26 -36.86 11.68 -3.85
N ALA A 27 -37.90 11.22 -3.15
CA ALA A 27 -38.68 10.04 -3.53
C ALA A 27 -39.38 10.18 -4.89
N ILE A 28 -39.89 11.38 -5.22
CA ILE A 28 -40.49 11.66 -6.53
C ILE A 28 -39.44 11.52 -7.64
N PHE A 29 -38.25 12.13 -7.48
CA PHE A 29 -37.22 12.11 -8.51
C PHE A 29 -36.42 10.80 -8.61
N SER A 30 -36.21 10.08 -7.51
CA SER A 30 -35.44 8.84 -7.46
C SER A 30 -36.26 7.60 -7.80
N SER A 31 -37.55 7.56 -7.43
CA SER A 31 -38.38 6.36 -7.52
C SER A 31 -39.63 6.55 -8.40
N LEU A 32 -40.45 7.57 -8.14
CA LEU A 32 -41.76 7.69 -8.80
C LEU A 32 -41.63 8.00 -10.30
N VAL A 33 -40.92 9.08 -10.66
CA VAL A 33 -40.76 9.50 -12.06
C VAL A 33 -39.97 8.47 -12.88
N PRO A 34 -38.86 7.87 -12.40
CA PRO A 34 -38.20 6.77 -13.10
C PRO A 34 -39.09 5.53 -13.24
N GLY A 35 -39.89 5.19 -12.22
CA GLY A 35 -40.81 4.06 -12.25
C GLY A 35 -41.91 4.21 -13.29
N GLN A 36 -42.52 5.40 -13.39
CA GLN A 36 -43.54 5.69 -14.40
C GLN A 36 -42.97 5.74 -15.83
N VAL A 37 -41.76 6.29 -16.02
CA VAL A 37 -41.12 6.36 -17.35
C VAL A 37 -40.61 4.99 -17.83
N LEU A 38 -40.35 4.06 -16.90
CA LEU A 38 -39.85 2.71 -17.17
C LEU A 38 -40.89 1.63 -16.83
N GLU A 39 -42.18 1.99 -16.84
CA GLU A 39 -43.26 1.05 -16.57
C GLU A 39 -43.32 -0.05 -17.65
N GLY A 40 -43.47 -1.31 -17.23
CA GLY A 40 -43.48 -2.45 -18.14
C GLY A 40 -42.95 -3.74 -17.53
N HIS A 41 -42.65 -4.71 -18.40
CA HIS A 41 -42.15 -6.01 -17.99
C HIS A 41 -40.63 -5.98 -17.74
N ILE A 42 -40.22 -6.28 -16.51
CA ILE A 42 -38.81 -6.42 -16.14
C ILE A 42 -38.31 -7.80 -16.58
N GLY A 43 -37.65 -7.87 -17.74
CA GLY A 43 -37.16 -9.12 -18.34
C GLY A 43 -35.87 -9.72 -17.74
N ALA A 44 -35.36 -9.16 -16.65
CA ALA A 44 -34.14 -9.62 -15.97
C ALA A 44 -34.32 -9.59 -14.44
N GLN A 45 -33.56 -10.37 -13.69
CA GLN A 45 -33.64 -10.33 -12.23
C GLN A 45 -33.22 -8.95 -11.69
N ILE A 46 -33.94 -8.48 -10.66
CA ILE A 46 -33.57 -7.27 -9.92
C ILE A 46 -32.24 -7.52 -9.22
N ASN A 47 -31.18 -6.86 -9.68
CA ASN A 47 -29.84 -6.99 -9.14
C ASN A 47 -29.59 -6.01 -7.99
N PHE A 48 -28.73 -6.41 -7.05
CA PHE A 48 -28.27 -5.50 -5.99
C PHE A 48 -27.51 -4.30 -6.58
N PRO A 49 -27.65 -3.08 -6.02
CA PRO A 49 -26.95 -1.89 -6.53
C PRO A 49 -25.42 -2.04 -6.54
N ALA A 50 -24.84 -2.14 -7.72
CA ALA A 50 -23.39 -2.25 -7.91
C ALA A 50 -22.59 -1.00 -7.47
N TRP A 51 -23.28 0.10 -7.11
CA TRP A 51 -22.65 1.35 -6.68
C TRP A 51 -21.81 1.16 -5.41
N PHE A 52 -22.29 0.42 -4.41
CA PHE A 52 -21.56 0.23 -3.15
C PHE A 52 -20.17 -0.41 -3.37
N GLY A 53 -20.09 -1.47 -4.18
CA GLY A 53 -18.81 -2.10 -4.51
C GLY A 53 -17.88 -1.19 -5.31
N LYS A 54 -18.43 -0.38 -6.23
CA LYS A 54 -17.66 0.62 -6.98
C LYS A 54 -17.14 1.74 -6.09
N ASN A 55 -17.95 2.24 -5.16
CA ASN A 55 -17.56 3.27 -4.20
C ASN A 55 -16.42 2.79 -3.29
N SER A 56 -16.55 1.59 -2.69
CA SER A 56 -15.47 1.00 -1.88
C SER A 56 -14.18 0.78 -2.68
N ARG A 57 -14.28 0.35 -3.95
CA ARG A 57 -13.12 0.24 -4.85
C ARG A 57 -12.51 1.62 -5.12
N GLN A 58 -13.31 2.65 -5.40
CA GLN A 58 -12.83 4.02 -5.61
C GLN A 58 -12.08 4.55 -4.38
N THR A 59 -12.59 4.32 -3.17
CA THR A 59 -11.88 4.68 -1.93
C THR A 59 -10.54 3.94 -1.79
N LYS A 60 -10.50 2.63 -2.11
CA LYS A 60 -9.23 1.88 -2.13
C LYS A 60 -8.23 2.48 -3.13
N MET A 61 -8.64 2.70 -4.38
CA MET A 61 -7.76 3.26 -5.42
C MET A 61 -7.27 4.66 -5.03
N SER A 62 -8.14 5.49 -4.43
CA SER A 62 -7.78 6.81 -3.94
C SER A 62 -6.70 6.77 -2.84
N ARG A 63 -6.72 5.76 -1.96
CA ARG A 63 -5.68 5.56 -0.92
C ARG A 63 -4.33 5.12 -1.53
N LEU A 64 -4.33 4.08 -2.35
CA LEU A 64 -3.11 3.60 -3.03
C LEU A 64 -2.44 4.70 -3.88
N LEU A 65 -3.25 5.51 -4.58
CA LEU A 65 -2.76 6.63 -5.36
C LEU A 65 -2.20 7.75 -4.47
N GLN A 66 -2.75 7.95 -3.26
CA GLN A 66 -2.21 8.90 -2.28
C GLN A 66 -0.84 8.44 -1.77
N GLU A 67 -0.74 7.18 -1.34
CA GLU A 67 0.49 6.55 -0.84
C GLU A 67 1.62 6.67 -1.89
N LEU A 68 1.35 6.25 -3.14
CA LEU A 68 2.29 6.37 -4.25
C LEU A 68 2.72 7.82 -4.52
N THR A 69 1.79 8.78 -4.42
CA THR A 69 2.08 10.21 -4.60
C THR A 69 2.97 10.74 -3.47
N VAL A 70 2.77 10.29 -2.23
CA VAL A 70 3.61 10.67 -1.08
C VAL A 70 5.02 10.10 -1.23
N HIS A 71 5.16 8.82 -1.57
CA HIS A 71 6.45 8.13 -1.72
C HIS A 71 7.35 8.80 -2.78
N SER A 72 6.74 9.20 -3.90
CA SER A 72 7.43 9.78 -5.06
C SER A 72 7.51 11.32 -5.07
N ARG A 73 6.95 11.99 -4.04
CA ARG A 73 6.77 13.46 -3.98
C ARG A 73 8.06 14.28 -4.13
N LEU A 74 9.21 13.71 -3.77
CA LEU A 74 10.52 14.37 -3.92
C LEU A 74 11.04 14.40 -5.38
N LYS A 75 10.40 13.67 -6.29
CA LYS A 75 10.80 13.53 -7.70
C LYS A 75 9.71 13.92 -8.69
N ILE A 76 8.45 13.79 -8.30
CA ILE A 76 7.29 14.11 -9.13
C ILE A 76 6.70 15.46 -8.70
N SER A 77 6.74 16.44 -9.59
CA SER A 77 6.18 17.79 -9.40
C SER A 77 4.69 17.84 -9.75
N GLY A 78 3.90 16.86 -9.31
CA GLY A 78 2.52 16.63 -9.73
C GLY A 78 1.55 16.46 -8.57
N ASN A 79 0.29 16.85 -8.79
CA ASN A 79 -0.81 16.50 -7.90
C ASN A 79 -1.25 15.04 -8.14
N LYS A 80 -2.07 14.49 -7.23
CA LYS A 80 -2.70 13.18 -7.30
C LYS A 80 -3.34 12.86 -8.66
N GLU A 81 -3.98 13.84 -9.28
CA GLU A 81 -4.60 13.71 -10.61
C GLU A 81 -3.55 13.57 -11.72
N ALA A 82 -2.49 14.36 -11.68
CA ALA A 82 -1.38 14.28 -12.63
C ALA A 82 -0.65 12.92 -12.48
N MET A 83 -0.43 12.46 -11.24
CA MET A 83 0.08 11.11 -10.97
C MET A 83 -0.75 10.05 -11.71
N ASN A 84 -2.08 10.09 -11.54
CA ASN A 84 -3.00 9.13 -12.12
C ASN A 84 -3.02 9.13 -13.65
N LEU A 85 -3.02 10.33 -14.26
CA LEU A 85 -3.17 10.49 -15.70
C LEU A 85 -1.85 10.32 -16.47
N ASP A 86 -0.78 10.93 -15.97
CA ASP A 86 0.47 11.11 -16.72
C ASP A 86 1.60 10.17 -16.26
N TYR A 87 1.68 9.86 -14.96
CA TYR A 87 2.85 9.16 -14.39
C TYR A 87 2.66 7.64 -14.21
N LEU A 88 1.47 7.14 -13.85
CA LEU A 88 1.26 5.70 -13.56
C LEU A 88 1.77 4.78 -14.69
N VAL A 89 1.33 5.00 -15.93
CA VAL A 89 1.63 4.10 -17.05
C VAL A 89 3.10 4.16 -17.48
N PRO A 90 3.74 5.34 -17.63
CA PRO A 90 5.18 5.41 -17.87
C PRO A 90 6.02 4.80 -16.74
N LEU A 91 5.63 4.99 -15.48
CA LEU A 91 6.35 4.47 -14.33
C LEU A 91 6.25 2.93 -14.25
N GLU A 92 5.06 2.35 -14.43
CA GLU A 92 4.90 0.89 -14.53
C GLU A 92 5.77 0.34 -15.67
N ARG A 93 5.70 0.96 -16.85
CA ARG A 93 6.46 0.52 -18.02
C ARG A 93 7.97 0.63 -17.80
N SER A 94 8.46 1.67 -17.12
CA SER A 94 9.88 1.86 -16.81
C SER A 94 10.43 0.75 -15.91
N ILE A 95 9.64 0.27 -14.94
CA ILE A 95 10.05 -0.79 -14.01
C ILE A 95 9.82 -2.19 -14.60
N VAL A 96 8.69 -2.41 -15.27
CA VAL A 96 8.26 -3.74 -15.72
C VAL A 96 8.83 -4.10 -17.10
N SER A 97 8.99 -3.15 -18.02
CA SER A 97 9.49 -3.46 -19.37
C SER A 97 10.91 -4.07 -19.39
N PRO A 98 11.87 -3.67 -18.54
CA PRO A 98 13.16 -4.35 -18.40
C PRO A 98 13.02 -5.79 -17.88
N LEU A 99 12.08 -6.05 -16.96
CA LEU A 99 11.84 -7.38 -16.40
C LEU A 99 11.19 -8.33 -17.41
N VAL A 100 10.37 -7.82 -18.34
CA VAL A 100 9.79 -8.60 -19.45
C VAL A 100 10.82 -8.84 -20.56
N ARG A 101 11.55 -7.81 -21.00
CA ARG A 101 12.48 -7.91 -22.14
C ARG A 101 13.78 -8.64 -21.79
N ASP A 102 14.41 -8.26 -20.67
CA ASP A 102 15.78 -8.68 -20.33
C ASP A 102 15.81 -9.65 -19.14
N GLY A 103 14.64 -10.02 -18.59
CA GLY A 103 14.48 -11.01 -17.53
C GLY A 103 15.30 -10.70 -16.29
N THR A 104 16.15 -11.64 -15.87
CA THR A 104 17.04 -11.45 -14.70
C THR A 104 18.10 -10.37 -14.90
N SER A 105 18.46 -10.03 -16.15
CA SER A 105 19.41 -8.95 -16.47
C SER A 105 18.79 -7.56 -16.29
N GLY A 106 17.45 -7.45 -16.40
CA GLY A 106 16.72 -6.19 -16.22
C GLY A 106 16.48 -5.78 -14.76
N ILE A 107 16.72 -6.69 -13.80
CA ILE A 107 16.55 -6.44 -12.36
C ILE A 107 17.31 -5.19 -11.86
N PRO A 108 18.62 -5.00 -12.13
CA PRO A 108 19.33 -3.78 -11.71
C PRO A 108 18.74 -2.48 -12.30
N GLN A 109 18.22 -2.52 -13.54
CA GLN A 109 17.57 -1.34 -14.14
C GLN A 109 16.25 -1.03 -13.42
N ALA A 110 15.42 -2.04 -13.18
CA ALA A 110 14.16 -1.91 -12.44
C ALA A 110 14.38 -1.39 -11.01
N LEU A 111 15.43 -1.88 -10.32
CA LEU A 111 15.81 -1.40 -8.98
C LEU A 111 16.34 0.04 -9.00
N SER A 112 17.07 0.44 -10.05
CA SER A 112 17.53 1.82 -10.21
C SER A 112 16.35 2.79 -10.26
N VAL A 113 15.35 2.52 -11.11
CA VAL A 113 14.13 3.34 -11.22
C VAL A 113 13.37 3.38 -9.89
N LEU A 114 13.22 2.22 -9.23
CA LEU A 114 12.55 2.14 -7.94
C LEU A 114 13.25 3.01 -6.88
N SER A 115 14.59 2.97 -6.81
CA SER A 115 15.38 3.79 -5.90
C SER A 115 15.37 5.28 -6.26
N GLU A 116 15.32 5.61 -7.55
CA GLU A 116 15.29 6.99 -8.02
C GLU A 116 14.00 7.68 -7.57
N TYR A 117 12.85 7.03 -7.74
CA TYR A 117 11.54 7.53 -7.29
C TYR A 117 11.25 7.26 -5.80
N SER A 118 12.22 6.73 -5.05
CA SER A 118 12.08 6.39 -3.61
C SER A 118 10.93 5.44 -3.29
N LEU A 119 10.58 4.56 -4.22
CA LEU A 119 9.43 3.65 -4.10
C LEU A 119 9.78 2.37 -3.33
N VAL A 120 8.77 1.80 -2.68
CA VAL A 120 8.84 0.52 -1.98
C VAL A 120 8.36 -0.61 -2.90
N ARG A 121 8.76 -1.85 -2.61
CA ARG A 121 8.30 -3.05 -3.34
C ARG A 121 6.77 -3.14 -3.45
N GLU A 122 6.05 -2.71 -2.42
CA GLU A 122 4.59 -2.76 -2.33
C GLU A 122 3.92 -1.78 -3.32
N ASP A 123 4.57 -0.66 -3.62
CA ASP A 123 4.10 0.30 -4.63
C ASP A 123 3.99 -0.33 -6.02
N LEU A 124 4.70 -1.40 -6.33
CA LEU A 124 4.59 -2.11 -7.61
C LEU A 124 3.27 -2.86 -7.77
N GLU A 125 2.73 -3.38 -6.66
CA GLU A 125 1.41 -4.02 -6.66
C GLU A 125 0.32 -2.95 -6.74
N SER A 126 0.47 -1.87 -5.96
CA SER A 126 -0.40 -0.68 -6.05
C SER A 126 -0.44 -0.09 -7.45
N LEU A 127 0.72 0.09 -8.09
CA LEU A 127 0.89 0.61 -9.44
C LEU A 127 0.22 -0.30 -10.49
N SER A 128 0.43 -1.61 -10.40
CA SER A 128 -0.21 -2.58 -11.29
C SER A 128 -1.72 -2.70 -11.06
N GLU A 129 -2.25 -2.38 -9.88
CA GLU A 129 -3.70 -2.34 -9.65
C GLU A 129 -4.29 -1.03 -10.18
N LEU A 130 -3.62 0.11 -9.97
CA LEU A 130 -4.05 1.43 -10.45
C LEU A 130 -4.00 1.55 -11.98
N SER A 131 -3.03 0.94 -12.65
CA SER A 131 -2.92 0.91 -14.12
C SER A 131 -3.85 -0.12 -14.79
N SER A 132 -4.62 -0.90 -14.02
CA SER A 132 -5.45 -1.98 -14.56
C SER A 132 -6.76 -1.46 -15.18
N TRP A 133 -6.88 -1.62 -16.50
CA TRP A 133 -8.09 -1.28 -17.25
C TRP A 133 -8.95 -2.53 -17.51
N PRO A 134 -10.30 -2.40 -17.56
CA PRO A 134 -11.16 -3.52 -17.92
C PRO A 134 -10.75 -4.13 -19.27
N ASN A 135 -10.62 -5.46 -19.30
CA ASN A 135 -10.20 -6.25 -20.47
C ASN A 135 -8.73 -6.08 -20.92
N THR A 136 -7.87 -5.37 -20.17
CA THR A 136 -6.42 -5.37 -20.43
C THR A 136 -5.69 -6.31 -19.47
N LYS A 137 -4.59 -6.92 -19.92
CA LYS A 137 -3.65 -7.62 -19.05
C LYS A 137 -2.67 -6.60 -18.47
N THR A 138 -2.40 -6.65 -17.17
CA THR A 138 -1.36 -5.81 -16.55
C THR A 138 0.02 -6.26 -17.02
N LEU A 139 0.96 -5.33 -17.23
CA LEU A 139 2.30 -5.68 -17.70
C LEU A 139 3.00 -6.58 -16.66
N PHE A 140 2.74 -6.32 -15.37
CA PHE A 140 3.28 -7.13 -14.29
C PHE A 140 2.79 -8.60 -14.33
N SER A 141 1.65 -8.91 -14.97
CA SER A 141 1.19 -10.29 -15.13
C SER A 141 2.05 -11.13 -16.09
N GLU A 142 2.73 -10.48 -17.05
CA GLU A 142 3.56 -11.14 -18.07
C GLU A 142 4.94 -11.56 -17.57
N VAL A 143 5.45 -10.92 -16.50
CA VAL A 143 6.77 -11.24 -15.93
C VAL A 143 6.79 -12.64 -15.30
N GLU A 144 7.77 -13.46 -15.70
CA GLU A 144 8.01 -14.82 -15.20
C GLU A 144 8.12 -14.86 -13.65
N SER A 145 7.50 -15.86 -13.02
CA SER A 145 7.54 -16.06 -11.57
C SER A 145 8.97 -16.16 -11.00
N LYS A 146 9.89 -16.75 -11.76
CA LYS A 146 11.33 -16.82 -11.43
C LYS A 146 11.97 -15.43 -11.36
N VAL A 147 11.64 -14.54 -12.29
CA VAL A 147 12.14 -13.16 -12.32
C VAL A 147 11.55 -12.35 -11.16
N LYS A 148 10.25 -12.48 -10.85
CA LYS A 148 9.63 -11.85 -9.67
C LYS A 148 10.29 -12.25 -8.35
N ALA A 149 10.60 -13.55 -8.19
CA ALA A 149 11.30 -14.06 -7.02
C ALA A 149 12.75 -13.55 -6.93
N ALA A 150 13.47 -13.47 -8.06
CA ALA A 150 14.81 -12.91 -8.11
C ALA A 150 14.83 -11.40 -7.81
N PHE A 151 13.89 -10.64 -8.37
CA PHE A 151 13.71 -9.20 -8.12
C PHE A 151 13.48 -8.93 -6.63
N THR A 152 12.58 -9.66 -5.98
CA THR A 152 12.29 -9.51 -4.53
C THR A 152 13.54 -9.77 -3.67
N ARG A 153 14.34 -10.79 -4.00
CA ARG A 153 15.60 -11.08 -3.28
C ARG A 153 16.66 -10.00 -3.51
N ALA A 154 16.71 -9.42 -4.71
CA ALA A 154 17.63 -8.35 -5.03
C ALA A 154 17.24 -7.05 -4.30
N TYR A 155 15.96 -6.67 -4.32
CA TYR A 155 15.42 -5.52 -3.57
C TYR A 155 15.81 -5.58 -2.08
N ASN A 156 15.53 -6.70 -1.41
CA ASN A 156 15.87 -6.87 0.01
C ASN A 156 17.38 -6.79 0.30
N LYS A 157 18.24 -7.01 -0.70
CA LYS A 157 19.71 -6.90 -0.58
C LYS A 157 20.20 -5.47 -0.82
N THR A 158 19.49 -4.68 -1.62
CA THR A 158 19.88 -3.32 -2.04
C THR A 158 19.02 -2.22 -1.40
N SER A 159 18.11 -2.57 -0.49
CA SER A 159 17.13 -1.65 0.11
C SER A 159 17.83 -0.45 0.77
N VAL A 160 17.76 0.70 0.11
CA VAL A 160 18.15 2.00 0.66
C VAL A 160 17.01 2.45 1.59
N PRO A 161 17.29 3.02 2.78
CA PRO A 161 16.25 3.57 3.63
C PRO A 161 15.49 4.68 2.87
N THR A 162 14.16 4.59 2.86
CA THR A 162 13.29 5.61 2.26
C THR A 162 13.33 6.91 3.08
N PRO A 163 13.19 8.08 2.44
CA PRO A 163 13.20 9.38 3.12
C PRO A 163 11.92 9.67 3.93
N TYR A 164 10.95 8.75 3.88
CA TYR A 164 9.72 8.77 4.68
C TYR A 164 9.66 7.51 5.55
N ALA A 165 9.06 7.65 6.73
CA ALA A 165 8.72 6.53 7.58
C ALA A 165 7.60 5.70 6.95
N SER A 166 7.95 4.61 6.27
CA SER A 166 6.97 3.57 5.92
C SER A 166 6.51 2.91 7.23
N VAL A 167 5.42 3.39 7.82
CA VAL A 167 4.87 2.81 9.05
C VAL A 167 4.53 1.34 8.77
N PRO A 168 5.25 0.37 9.36
CA PRO A 168 4.91 -1.03 9.14
C PRO A 168 3.58 -1.28 9.86
N ILE A 169 2.51 -1.46 9.08
CA ILE A 169 1.17 -1.74 9.63
C ILE A 169 1.21 -3.11 10.30
N LYS A 170 1.62 -3.14 11.58
CA LYS A 170 1.51 -4.30 12.45
C LYS A 170 0.02 -4.64 12.52
N LYS A 171 -0.31 -5.78 11.90
CA LYS A 171 -1.67 -6.30 11.75
C LYS A 171 -2.25 -6.73 13.10
N GLY A 172 -2.62 -5.75 13.93
CA GLY A 172 -2.97 -5.96 15.33
C GLY A 172 -3.35 -4.71 16.15
N SER A 173 -3.10 -3.48 15.68
CA SER A 173 -3.60 -2.27 16.35
C SER A 173 -4.46 -1.42 15.44
N LYS A 174 -5.59 -0.92 15.96
CA LYS A 174 -6.35 0.18 15.36
C LYS A 174 -5.64 1.49 15.71
N ALA A 175 -4.59 1.84 14.97
CA ALA A 175 -4.09 3.20 14.99
C ALA A 175 -5.03 4.08 14.16
N ASP A 176 -5.60 5.12 14.80
CA ASP A 176 -6.31 6.17 14.08
C ASP A 176 -5.36 6.84 13.10
N PHE A 177 -5.82 7.01 11.86
CA PHE A 177 -5.04 7.64 10.80
C PHE A 177 -5.87 8.76 10.17
N ASP A 178 -6.35 9.67 11.04
CA ASP A 178 -7.14 10.84 10.68
C ASP A 178 -6.68 12.07 11.49
N ASN A 179 -5.41 12.46 11.31
CA ASN A 179 -4.98 13.83 11.60
C ASN A 179 -3.65 14.20 10.91
N LEU A 180 -3.74 14.63 9.66
CA LEU A 180 -2.77 15.56 9.06
C LEU A 180 -3.42 16.34 7.90
N ASP A 181 -4.38 17.22 8.22
CA ASP A 181 -4.56 18.56 7.62
C ASP A 181 -5.83 19.25 8.18
N THR A 182 -5.77 19.80 9.40
CA THR A 182 -6.80 20.76 9.89
C THR A 182 -6.17 21.88 10.72
N VAL A 183 -6.50 23.13 10.36
CA VAL A 183 -6.15 24.37 11.07
C VAL A 183 -7.10 24.53 12.29
N PRO A 184 -6.66 25.09 13.44
CA PRO A 184 -7.37 24.89 14.70
C PRO A 184 -8.61 25.78 14.87
N GLU A 185 -9.65 25.20 15.46
CA GLU A 185 -10.66 25.92 16.25
C GLU A 185 -10.63 25.39 17.70
N GLU A 186 -10.91 26.30 18.63
CA GLU A 186 -10.75 26.12 20.08
C GLU A 186 -12.01 25.47 20.69
N GLU A 187 -11.85 24.53 21.63
CA GLU A 187 -12.30 24.68 23.03
C GLU A 187 -12.04 23.40 23.86
N GLU A 188 -12.03 23.62 25.18
CA GLU A 188 -11.71 22.75 26.33
C GLU A 188 -12.52 21.41 26.34
N ASP A 189 -12.13 20.32 27.02
CA ASP A 189 -11.59 20.22 28.38
C ASP A 189 -10.94 18.83 28.66
N VAL A 190 -10.15 18.69 29.73
CA VAL A 190 -9.42 17.46 30.18
C VAL A 190 -9.69 17.23 31.68
N PRO A 191 -9.61 16.00 32.29
CA PRO A 191 -8.36 15.21 32.32
C PRO A 191 -8.43 13.67 32.50
N ASP A 192 -7.24 13.05 32.36
CA ASP A 192 -6.69 11.84 33.00
C ASP A 192 -7.44 10.48 33.04
N MET A 193 -6.73 9.42 32.59
CA MET A 193 -5.84 8.69 33.51
C MET A 193 -4.61 8.07 32.79
N GLU A 194 -3.53 8.03 33.55
CA GLU A 194 -2.21 7.42 33.35
C GLU A 194 -2.24 5.98 32.78
N GLU A 195 -1.31 5.67 31.87
CA GLU A 195 -0.63 4.37 31.83
C GLU A 195 0.82 4.57 31.37
N GLU A 196 1.79 4.22 32.22
CA GLU A 196 3.22 4.22 31.92
C GLU A 196 3.60 2.97 31.12
N GLU A 197 4.22 3.09 29.95
CA GLU A 197 5.08 2.04 29.39
C GLU A 197 6.43 2.62 28.95
N GLU A 198 7.53 2.04 29.45
CA GLU A 198 8.90 2.47 29.16
C GLU A 198 9.24 2.28 27.67
N ASP A 199 9.44 3.40 26.96
CA ASP A 199 9.86 3.41 25.56
C ASP A 199 11.25 2.76 25.38
N SER A 200 11.24 1.49 25.01
CA SER A 200 12.44 0.72 24.69
C SER A 200 13.03 1.19 23.36
N LEU A 201 13.99 2.12 23.43
CA LEU A 201 14.68 2.83 22.32
C LEU A 201 15.42 1.95 21.28
N GLU A 202 15.22 0.62 21.26
CA GLU A 202 15.94 -0.32 20.41
C GLU A 202 15.26 -0.65 19.06
N VAL A 203 14.14 0.00 18.74
CA VAL A 203 13.40 -0.20 17.47
C VAL A 203 13.55 0.92 16.43
N ASP A 204 14.44 1.89 16.64
CA ASP A 204 14.73 2.89 15.60
C ASP A 204 15.69 2.36 14.51
N SER A 205 15.09 1.99 13.38
CA SER A 205 15.79 1.56 12.16
C SER A 205 16.63 2.66 11.48
N MET A 206 16.57 3.92 11.93
CA MET A 206 17.36 5.03 11.38
C MET A 206 18.75 5.17 12.01
N ILE A 207 19.03 4.55 13.17
CA ILE A 207 20.32 4.67 13.87
C ILE A 207 21.26 3.52 13.49
N MET A 208 22.01 3.67 12.39
CA MET A 208 23.12 2.76 12.08
C MET A 208 24.34 2.98 12.98
N VAL A 209 24.29 2.46 14.21
CA VAL A 209 25.47 2.37 15.09
C VAL A 209 26.50 1.41 14.47
N LYS A 210 27.56 1.98 13.91
CA LYS A 210 28.70 1.27 13.32
C LYS A 210 29.35 0.34 14.35
N LYS A 211 29.00 -0.94 14.31
CA LYS A 211 29.46 -2.00 15.22
C LYS A 211 30.99 -2.03 15.32
N LYS A 212 31.54 -1.46 16.39
CA LYS A 212 32.97 -1.60 16.71
C LYS A 212 33.25 -3.06 17.08
N THR A 213 34.12 -3.70 16.33
CA THR A 213 34.65 -5.03 16.62
C THR A 213 35.41 -5.02 17.94
N SER A 214 34.91 -5.73 18.96
CA SER A 214 35.63 -5.89 20.22
C SER A 214 36.82 -6.84 20.03
N THR A 215 38.02 -6.29 20.12
CA THR A 215 39.29 -7.01 20.03
C THR A 215 39.44 -7.94 21.24
N LYS A 216 39.73 -9.23 20.99
CA LYS A 216 40.12 -10.17 22.05
C LYS A 216 41.42 -9.70 22.73
N LYS A 217 41.48 -9.74 24.06
CA LYS A 217 42.72 -9.59 24.83
C LYS A 217 43.43 -10.94 25.02
N VAL A 218 44.76 -10.84 25.13
CA VAL A 218 45.80 -11.89 25.04
C VAL A 218 46.72 -11.74 26.25
N ASP A 219 47.32 -12.77 26.88
CA ASP A 219 47.02 -14.21 27.03
C ASP A 219 47.95 -14.73 28.17
N SER A 220 47.70 -15.89 28.77
CA SER A 220 48.68 -16.50 29.70
C SER A 220 48.80 -18.03 29.64
N ALA A 221 49.83 -18.46 28.90
CA ALA A 221 50.71 -19.64 29.06
C ALA A 221 50.15 -21.05 29.38
N VAL A 222 50.07 -22.02 28.43
CA VAL A 222 51.01 -23.15 28.07
C VAL A 222 51.62 -24.02 29.20
N PRO A 223 52.04 -25.32 28.97
CA PRO A 223 51.88 -26.24 27.81
C PRO A 223 51.57 -27.74 28.14
N SER A 224 51.60 -28.62 27.11
CA SER A 224 51.82 -30.11 27.13
C SER A 224 50.62 -31.04 27.41
N THR A 225 50.46 -32.29 26.90
CA THR A 225 51.15 -33.08 25.84
C THR A 225 50.33 -34.32 25.40
N THR A 226 50.33 -34.66 24.10
CA THR A 226 50.23 -36.02 23.45
C THR A 226 49.13 -37.08 23.76
N LYS A 227 48.75 -37.82 22.68
CA LYS A 227 48.07 -39.16 22.61
C LYS A 227 46.59 -39.22 23.05
N GLY A 228 45.71 -40.04 22.44
CA GLY A 228 45.82 -40.80 21.20
C GLY A 228 44.79 -41.95 21.02
N ASN A 229 44.14 -41.99 19.85
CA ASN A 229 43.62 -43.18 19.11
C ASN A 229 42.46 -44.07 19.66
N LYS A 230 41.57 -44.49 18.73
CA LYS A 230 40.55 -45.59 18.77
C LYS A 230 39.41 -45.46 19.83
N ASN A 231 38.13 -45.67 19.49
CA ASN A 231 37.64 -46.91 18.86
C ASN A 231 36.26 -46.83 18.15
N SER A 232 36.06 -47.77 17.22
CA SER A 232 34.85 -48.41 16.67
C SER A 232 33.46 -48.07 17.27
N LYS A 233 32.40 -47.77 16.51
CA LYS A 233 31.68 -48.53 15.44
C LYS A 233 30.70 -49.60 15.98
N ARG A 234 29.46 -49.59 15.43
CA ARG A 234 28.22 -50.40 15.68
C ARG A 234 27.17 -49.64 16.53
N GLY A 235 25.87 -49.73 16.24
CA GLY A 235 25.19 -50.52 15.20
C GLY A 235 23.73 -50.12 14.97
N ARG A 236 23.14 -50.66 13.89
CA ARG A 236 21.82 -50.33 13.32
C ARG A 236 20.77 -51.40 13.68
N LYS A 237 19.64 -50.97 14.23
CA LYS A 237 18.27 -51.55 14.30
C LYS A 237 17.53 -50.76 15.40
N LYS A 238 16.22 -50.55 15.35
CA LYS A 238 15.17 -51.26 14.59
C LYS A 238 14.19 -50.26 14.00
#